data_AF-A0A928IUJ9-F1
#
_entry.id   AF-A0A928IUJ9-F1
#
_cell.length_a   1.000
_cell.length_b   1.000
_cell.length_c   1.000
_cell.angle_alpha   90.00
_cell.angle_beta   90.00
_cell.angle_gamma   90.00
#
_symmetry.space_group_name_H-M   'P 1'
#
loop_
_entity.id
_entity.type
_entity.pdbx_description
1 polymer ?
#
loop_
_entity_poly.entity_id
_entity_poly.type
_entity_poly.pdbx_seq_one_letter_code
_entity_poly.pdbx_strand_id
1 'polypeptide(L)'
;MINIVKPYKDDMIIPMTVSQFGNEVNIDVYEEFLDVAKEFEATFKDDYFSDAALLFLTKKICPKGYVRYDDLYRYYLVYAMEDISELCDSDIPVQDIYDAEYVKDETEFEADVIKENGQPASVIVKNGAIASISAANYFIEDDEDEVELAVETIRRYRGRGYGKAVLCDMVKKVFMMGKYPTYRVSCFNEASIRTVESCGFKPVGKEYYINFYKEEE
;
A
#
# COMPACT_ATOMS: atom_id res chain seq x y z
N MET A 1 4.42 -20.04 8.45
CA MET A 1 5.44 -19.79 9.50
C MET A 1 4.84 -18.81 10.48
N ILE A 2 4.86 -19.12 11.77
CA ILE A 2 4.40 -18.19 12.82
C ILE A 2 5.63 -17.59 13.50
N ASN A 3 5.73 -16.26 13.50
CA ASN A 3 6.78 -15.51 14.16
C ASN A 3 6.20 -14.71 15.31
N ILE A 4 6.89 -14.71 16.45
CA ILE A 4 6.53 -13.86 17.58
C ILE A 4 7.23 -12.51 17.39
N VAL A 5 6.43 -11.44 17.29
CA VAL A 5 6.94 -10.06 17.15
C VAL A 5 6.68 -9.26 18.42
N LYS A 6 7.52 -8.24 18.65
CA LYS A 6 7.39 -7.39 19.83
C LYS A 6 6.27 -6.36 19.62
N PRO A 7 5.50 -6.03 20.67
CA PRO A 7 4.54 -4.95 20.60
C PRO A 7 5.20 -3.60 20.30
N TYR A 8 4.67 -2.90 19.31
CA TYR A 8 4.90 -1.47 19.15
C TYR A 8 4.14 -0.71 20.23
N LYS A 9 4.74 0.34 20.78
CA LYS A 9 4.13 1.18 21.83
C LYS A 9 3.75 2.52 21.23
N ASP A 10 2.70 2.50 20.44
CA ASP A 10 2.20 3.70 19.76
C ASP A 10 0.68 3.79 19.91
N ASP A 11 0.11 4.89 19.40
CA ASP A 11 -1.33 5.09 19.34
C ASP A 11 -2.03 4.08 18.41
N MET A 12 -1.26 3.37 17.58
CA MET A 12 -1.70 2.24 16.78
C MET A 12 -0.85 1.01 17.08
N ILE A 13 -1.48 -0.16 17.17
CA ILE A 13 -0.82 -1.47 17.29
C ILE A 13 -1.30 -2.42 16.19
N ILE A 14 -0.45 -3.37 15.81
CA ILE A 14 -0.78 -4.43 14.86
C ILE A 14 -0.50 -5.78 15.54
N PRO A 15 -1.43 -6.34 16.34
CA PRO A 15 -1.15 -7.54 17.11
C PRO A 15 -0.93 -8.78 16.27
N MET A 16 -1.41 -8.78 15.01
CA MET A 16 -1.16 -9.85 14.07
C MET A 16 -1.20 -9.35 12.63
N THR A 17 -0.28 -9.88 11.83
CA THR A 17 -0.22 -9.71 10.37
C THR A 17 -0.22 -11.09 9.73
N VAL A 18 -0.97 -11.25 8.64
CA VAL A 18 -0.93 -12.45 7.79
C VAL A 18 -0.50 -12.02 6.40
N SER A 19 0.64 -12.50 5.94
CA SER A 19 1.17 -12.23 4.60
C SER A 19 1.35 -13.53 3.83
N GLN A 20 0.92 -13.55 2.57
CA GLN A 20 1.07 -14.70 1.67
C GLN A 20 1.70 -14.24 0.36
N PHE A 21 2.87 -14.79 0.04
CA PHE A 21 3.60 -14.56 -1.20
C PHE A 21 3.87 -15.90 -1.88
N GLY A 22 3.22 -16.15 -3.02
CA GLY A 22 3.18 -17.48 -3.62
C GLY A 22 2.62 -18.53 -2.66
N ASN A 23 3.40 -19.58 -2.38
CA ASN A 23 3.02 -20.65 -1.45
C ASN A 23 3.50 -20.38 -0.01
N GLU A 24 4.28 -19.33 0.21
CA GLU A 24 4.81 -19.00 1.51
C GLU A 24 3.81 -18.14 2.28
N VAL A 25 3.59 -18.51 3.53
CA VAL A 25 2.69 -17.81 4.44
C VAL A 25 3.45 -17.46 5.70
N ASN A 26 3.46 -16.17 6.02
CA ASN A 26 4.05 -15.62 7.22
C ASN A 26 2.94 -15.04 8.10
N ILE A 27 2.99 -15.40 9.38
CA ILE A 27 2.06 -14.96 10.40
C ILE A 27 2.90 -14.34 11.51
N ASP A 28 2.92 -13.02 11.55
CA ASP A 28 3.59 -12.27 12.62
C ASP A 28 2.57 -11.96 13.70
N VAL A 29 2.87 -12.27 14.95
CA VAL A 29 1.89 -12.16 16.04
C VAL A 29 2.54 -11.74 17.36
N TYR A 30 1.84 -10.95 18.17
CA TYR A 30 2.26 -10.70 19.55
C TYR A 30 2.13 -11.98 20.38
N GLU A 31 3.04 -12.17 21.34
CA GLU A 31 3.10 -13.40 22.15
C GLU A 31 1.75 -13.76 22.81
N GLU A 32 1.00 -12.76 23.29
CA GLU A 32 -0.30 -12.97 23.93
C GLU A 32 -1.38 -13.55 23.01
N PHE A 33 -1.22 -13.44 21.69
CA PHE A 33 -2.14 -13.97 20.68
C PHE A 33 -1.60 -15.21 19.95
N LEU A 34 -0.50 -15.81 20.43
CA LEU A 34 0.13 -16.96 19.79
C LEU A 34 -0.82 -18.16 19.61
N ASP A 35 -1.66 -18.44 20.61
CA ASP A 35 -2.62 -19.56 20.53
C ASP A 35 -3.72 -19.28 19.49
N VAL A 36 -4.13 -18.02 19.32
CA VAL A 36 -5.06 -17.61 18.26
C VAL A 36 -4.42 -17.81 16.88
N ALA A 37 -3.13 -17.46 16.71
CA ALA A 37 -2.41 -17.66 15.46
C ALA A 37 -2.29 -19.16 15.09
N LYS A 38 -2.01 -20.03 16.05
CA LYS A 38 -1.97 -21.49 15.82
C LYS A 38 -3.33 -22.06 15.46
N GLU A 39 -4.40 -21.62 16.14
CA GLU A 39 -5.77 -22.02 15.82
C GLU A 39 -6.14 -21.57 14.40
N PHE A 40 -5.79 -20.32 14.06
CA PHE A 40 -5.99 -19.76 12.72
C PHE A 40 -5.25 -20.55 11.64
N GLU A 41 -3.95 -20.79 11.80
CA GLU A 41 -3.13 -21.54 10.83
C GLU A 41 -3.68 -22.95 10.63
N ALA A 42 -4.03 -23.66 11.72
CA ALA A 42 -4.58 -25.02 11.63
C ALA A 42 -5.95 -25.06 10.94
N THR A 43 -6.79 -24.04 11.15
CA THR A 43 -8.18 -24.01 10.66
C THR A 43 -8.29 -23.52 9.22
N PHE A 44 -7.50 -22.51 8.84
CA PHE A 44 -7.64 -21.77 7.57
C PHE A 44 -6.48 -21.96 6.61
N LYS A 45 -5.64 -22.99 6.80
CA LYS A 45 -4.48 -23.27 5.93
C LYS A 45 -4.76 -23.35 4.44
N ASP A 46 -5.98 -23.70 4.06
CA ASP A 46 -6.40 -23.84 2.66
C ASP A 46 -6.82 -22.50 2.06
N ASP A 47 -7.26 -21.53 2.88
CA ASP A 47 -7.58 -20.16 2.45
C ASP A 47 -7.54 -19.17 3.64
N TYR A 48 -6.36 -18.58 3.85
CA TYR A 48 -6.10 -17.59 4.91
C TYR A 48 -6.83 -16.26 4.73
N PHE A 49 -7.37 -15.98 3.54
CA PHE A 49 -7.99 -14.70 3.19
C PHE A 49 -9.49 -14.82 2.91
N SER A 50 -10.09 -15.98 3.20
CA SER A 50 -11.55 -16.15 3.15
C SER A 50 -12.25 -15.25 4.18
N ASP A 51 -13.49 -14.85 3.89
CA ASP A 51 -14.32 -14.06 4.82
C ASP A 51 -14.40 -14.71 6.22
N ALA A 52 -14.46 -16.05 6.27
CA ALA A 52 -14.48 -16.81 7.53
C ALA A 52 -13.16 -16.69 8.30
N ALA A 53 -12.01 -16.74 7.61
CA ALA A 53 -10.69 -16.59 8.19
C ALA A 53 -10.51 -15.18 8.79
N LEU A 54 -10.86 -14.14 8.02
CA LEU A 54 -10.77 -12.75 8.45
C LEU A 54 -11.75 -12.43 9.59
N LEU A 55 -12.96 -13.02 9.59
CA LEU A 55 -13.93 -12.91 10.68
C LEU A 55 -13.41 -13.55 11.96
N PHE A 56 -12.81 -14.73 11.86
CA PHE A 56 -12.24 -15.45 12.99
C PHE A 56 -11.23 -14.58 13.72
N LEU A 57 -10.25 -14.04 12.98
CA LEU A 57 -9.21 -13.21 13.56
C LEU A 57 -9.77 -11.96 14.24
N THR A 58 -10.71 -11.28 13.56
CA THR A 58 -11.30 -10.05 14.10
C THR A 58 -12.11 -10.26 15.37
N LYS A 59 -12.68 -11.46 15.57
CA LYS A 59 -13.40 -11.80 16.81
C LYS A 59 -12.48 -12.23 17.94
N LYS A 60 -11.32 -12.81 17.62
CA LYS A 60 -10.41 -13.44 18.60
C LYS A 60 -9.33 -12.49 19.08
N ILE A 61 -8.93 -11.52 18.25
CA ILE A 61 -7.91 -10.53 18.59
C ILE A 61 -8.63 -9.25 19.01
N CYS A 62 -8.63 -8.97 20.31
CA CYS A 62 -9.21 -7.76 20.90
C CYS A 62 -8.30 -7.28 22.05
N PRO A 63 -7.21 -6.58 21.76
CA PRO A 63 -6.34 -6.02 22.79
C PRO A 63 -7.11 -5.02 23.67
N LYS A 64 -6.88 -5.05 24.98
CA LYS A 64 -7.57 -4.17 25.94
C LYS A 64 -7.13 -2.72 25.79
N GLY A 65 -8.08 -1.78 25.81
CA GLY A 65 -7.81 -0.34 25.71
C GLY A 65 -7.52 0.14 24.28
N TYR A 66 -7.84 -0.68 23.29
CA TYR A 66 -7.74 -0.32 21.88
C TYR A 66 -9.04 -0.69 21.15
N VAL A 67 -9.37 0.13 20.15
CA VAL A 67 -10.53 0.01 19.27
C VAL A 67 -10.08 -0.17 17.83
N ARG A 68 -10.95 -0.78 17.02
CA ARG A 68 -10.71 -0.95 15.59
C ARG A 68 -11.70 -0.09 14.82
N TYR A 69 -11.17 0.77 13.94
CA TYR A 69 -11.97 1.65 13.08
C TYR A 69 -12.12 1.14 11.65
N ASP A 70 -11.31 0.15 11.27
CA ASP A 70 -11.22 -0.31 9.89
C ASP A 70 -12.33 -1.28 9.49
N ASP A 71 -12.61 -1.29 8.18
CA ASP A 71 -13.52 -2.24 7.57
C ASP A 71 -13.08 -3.67 7.86
N LEU A 72 -13.94 -4.38 8.58
CA LEU A 72 -13.90 -5.82 8.71
C LEU A 72 -13.73 -6.42 7.31
N TYR A 73 -12.82 -7.38 7.14
CA TYR A 73 -12.59 -8.12 5.87
C TYR A 73 -11.75 -7.42 4.79
N ARG A 74 -11.12 -6.29 5.06
CA ARG A 74 -10.22 -5.66 4.08
C ARG A 74 -8.80 -6.24 4.18
N TYR A 75 -8.39 -7.01 3.17
CA TYR A 75 -6.98 -7.36 2.94
C TYR A 75 -6.41 -6.56 1.75
N TYR A 76 -5.09 -6.49 1.68
CA TYR A 76 -4.36 -5.83 0.62
C TYR A 76 -3.85 -6.87 -0.38
N LEU A 77 -4.02 -6.56 -1.67
CA LEU A 77 -3.30 -7.20 -2.75
C LEU A 77 -1.94 -6.50 -2.89
N VAL A 78 -0.88 -7.28 -2.99
CA VAL A 78 0.48 -6.78 -3.21
C VAL A 78 0.86 -7.03 -4.66
N TYR A 79 1.28 -5.97 -5.32
CA TYR A 79 1.75 -5.97 -6.69
C TYR A 79 3.22 -5.58 -6.74
N ALA A 80 3.97 -6.16 -7.67
CA ALA A 80 5.35 -5.78 -7.93
C ALA A 80 5.63 -5.75 -9.45
N MET A 81 6.69 -5.05 -9.83
CA MET A 81 7.25 -5.10 -11.18
C MET A 81 8.76 -5.30 -11.07
N GLU A 82 9.25 -6.45 -11.53
CA GLU A 82 10.67 -6.82 -11.46
C GLU A 82 11.45 -6.36 -12.69
N ASP A 83 10.78 -6.21 -13.84
CA ASP A 83 11.40 -5.79 -15.10
C ASP A 83 10.65 -4.59 -15.70
N ILE A 84 11.37 -3.50 -15.91
CA ILE A 84 10.86 -2.29 -16.54
C ILE A 84 10.34 -2.54 -17.97
N SER A 85 10.78 -3.62 -18.64
CA SER A 85 10.27 -3.98 -19.96
C SER A 85 8.78 -4.37 -19.97
N GLU A 86 8.23 -4.73 -18.80
CA GLU A 86 6.80 -5.00 -18.62
C GLU A 86 5.95 -3.73 -18.51
N LEU A 87 6.58 -2.58 -18.34
CA LEU A 87 5.90 -1.30 -18.17
C LEU A 87 5.06 -0.96 -19.41
N CYS A 88 3.75 -0.93 -19.21
CA CYS A 88 2.80 -0.50 -20.23
C CYS A 88 2.63 1.02 -20.16
N ASP A 89 3.47 1.75 -20.91
CA ASP A 89 3.58 3.21 -20.83
C ASP A 89 2.27 3.98 -21.15
N SER A 90 2.31 5.29 -20.91
CA SER A 90 1.24 6.24 -21.17
C SER A 90 1.75 7.43 -21.98
N ASP A 91 1.02 7.80 -23.03
CA ASP A 91 1.33 8.98 -23.85
C ASP A 91 0.91 10.30 -23.20
N ILE A 92 0.25 10.27 -22.05
CA ILE A 92 -0.17 11.47 -21.31
C ILE A 92 1.08 12.13 -20.70
N PRO A 93 1.38 13.40 -21.01
CA PRO A 93 2.52 14.09 -20.44
C PRO A 93 2.41 14.23 -18.92
N VAL A 94 3.49 13.88 -18.24
CA VAL A 94 3.68 13.98 -16.79
C VAL A 94 4.79 14.99 -16.51
N GLN A 95 4.69 15.67 -15.38
CA GLN A 95 5.71 16.61 -14.90
C GLN A 95 6.35 16.04 -13.64
N ASP A 96 7.60 16.39 -13.40
CA ASP A 96 8.19 16.22 -12.09
C ASP A 96 7.60 17.25 -11.11
N ILE A 97 7.42 16.87 -9.85
CA ILE A 97 6.94 17.78 -8.79
C ILE A 97 7.88 18.99 -8.60
N TYR A 98 9.17 18.83 -8.89
CA TYR A 98 10.14 19.92 -8.79
C TYR A 98 9.89 21.01 -9.85
N ASP A 99 9.45 20.60 -11.04
CA ASP A 99 9.16 21.48 -12.19
C ASP A 99 7.76 22.12 -12.14
N ALA A 100 6.89 21.63 -11.25
CA ALA A 100 5.58 22.22 -11.05
C ALA A 100 5.70 23.56 -10.29
N GLU A 101 5.65 24.68 -11.04
CA GLU A 101 5.57 26.03 -10.46
C GLU A 101 4.27 26.20 -9.66
N TYR A 102 4.38 26.65 -8.39
CA TYR A 102 3.28 26.98 -7.46
C TYR A 102 1.92 26.36 -7.81
N VAL A 103 1.80 25.06 -7.57
CA VAL A 103 0.57 24.31 -7.81
C VAL A 103 -0.21 24.15 -6.52
N LYS A 104 -1.51 24.39 -6.57
CA LYS A 104 -2.38 24.05 -5.45
C LYS A 104 -2.44 22.53 -5.32
N ASP A 105 -2.04 22.01 -4.16
CA ASP A 105 -2.29 20.62 -3.81
C ASP A 105 -3.71 20.46 -3.28
N GLU A 106 -4.44 19.49 -3.84
CA GLU A 106 -5.77 19.08 -3.38
C GLU A 106 -5.80 17.59 -3.02
N THR A 107 -4.63 16.94 -3.04
CA THR A 107 -4.42 15.52 -2.74
C THR A 107 -4.10 15.34 -1.25
N GLU A 108 -4.15 14.11 -0.78
CA GLU A 108 -3.78 13.68 0.57
C GLU A 108 -2.27 13.38 0.69
N PHE A 109 -1.49 13.56 -0.39
CA PHE A 109 -0.04 13.26 -0.43
C PHE A 109 0.85 14.33 0.22
N GLU A 110 0.31 15.50 0.56
CA GLU A 110 1.10 16.63 1.06
C GLU A 110 2.31 16.94 0.15
N ALA A 111 2.05 17.30 -1.11
CA ALA A 111 3.04 17.51 -2.16
C ALA A 111 4.22 18.43 -1.76
N ASP A 112 3.96 19.43 -0.91
CA ASP A 112 5.00 20.32 -0.38
C ASP A 112 6.01 19.56 0.50
N VAL A 113 5.54 18.63 1.35
CA VAL A 113 6.39 17.80 2.21
C VAL A 113 7.26 16.85 1.39
N ILE A 114 6.69 16.26 0.33
CA ILE A 114 7.44 15.41 -0.61
C ILE A 114 8.58 16.21 -1.25
N LYS A 115 8.27 17.43 -1.71
CA LYS A 115 9.23 18.33 -2.36
C LYS A 115 10.32 18.80 -1.40
N GLU A 116 9.96 19.18 -0.18
CA GLU A 116 10.91 19.62 0.86
C GLU A 116 11.90 18.52 1.24
N ASN A 117 11.45 17.26 1.24
CA ASN A 117 12.27 16.11 1.59
C ASN A 117 13.07 15.52 0.42
N GLY A 118 13.01 16.12 -0.77
CA GLY A 118 13.79 15.64 -1.92
C GLY A 118 13.30 14.29 -2.47
N GLN A 119 12.08 13.86 -2.14
CA GLN A 119 11.53 12.59 -2.61
C GLN A 119 11.03 12.72 -4.07
N PRO A 120 11.20 11.69 -4.91
CA PRO A 120 10.67 11.72 -6.27
C PRO A 120 9.14 11.69 -6.24
N ALA A 121 8.52 12.54 -7.04
CA ALA A 121 7.09 12.45 -7.34
C ALA A 121 6.78 12.85 -8.78
N SER A 122 5.68 12.31 -9.28
CA SER A 122 5.22 12.51 -10.65
C SER A 122 3.81 13.09 -10.61
N VAL A 123 3.60 14.21 -11.29
CA VAL A 123 2.35 14.97 -11.21
C VAL A 123 1.77 15.28 -12.58
N ILE A 124 0.44 15.35 -12.62
CA ILE A 124 -0.29 15.99 -13.71
C ILE A 124 -0.99 17.22 -13.14
N VAL A 125 -0.69 18.38 -13.69
CA VAL A 125 -1.28 19.66 -13.28
C VAL A 125 -2.40 20.06 -14.24
N LYS A 126 -3.56 20.46 -13.72
CA LYS A 126 -4.67 21.01 -14.50
C LYS A 126 -5.28 22.21 -13.79
N ASN A 127 -5.40 23.33 -14.52
CA ASN A 127 -5.96 24.58 -14.01
C ASN A 127 -5.24 25.09 -12.75
N GLY A 128 -3.90 24.98 -12.72
CA GLY A 128 -3.08 25.44 -11.60
C GLY A 128 -3.14 24.56 -10.34
N ALA A 129 -3.73 23.38 -10.40
CA ALA A 129 -3.80 22.43 -9.29
C ALA A 129 -3.34 21.03 -9.70
N ILE A 130 -2.84 20.26 -8.73
CA ILE A 130 -2.50 18.84 -8.93
C ILE A 130 -3.79 18.08 -9.22
N ALA A 131 -3.85 17.45 -10.40
CA ALA A 131 -4.95 16.61 -10.83
C ALA A 131 -4.72 15.14 -10.48
N SER A 132 -3.46 14.71 -10.51
CA SER A 132 -3.01 13.38 -10.11
C SER A 132 -1.56 13.47 -9.66
N ILE A 133 -1.21 12.65 -8.67
CA ILE A 133 0.14 12.49 -8.14
C ILE A 133 0.44 11.01 -7.95
N SER A 134 1.71 10.63 -8.14
CA SER A 134 2.26 9.38 -7.62
C SER A 134 3.60 9.69 -6.95
N ALA A 135 3.84 9.06 -5.81
CA ALA A 135 5.04 9.17 -5.01
C ALA A 135 5.28 7.86 -4.24
N ALA A 136 6.40 7.75 -3.54
CA ALA A 136 6.60 6.69 -2.56
C ALA A 136 5.63 6.86 -1.37
N ASN A 137 5.11 5.76 -0.83
CA ASN A 137 4.20 5.75 0.31
C ASN A 137 4.94 6.06 1.63
N TYR A 138 6.24 5.73 1.69
CA TYR A 138 7.14 6.03 2.78
C TYR A 138 8.40 6.74 2.24
N PHE A 139 9.23 7.27 3.13
CA PHE A 139 10.54 7.76 2.74
C PHE A 139 11.36 6.63 2.13
N ILE A 140 11.95 6.87 0.96
CA ILE A 140 12.86 5.91 0.35
C ILE A 140 14.15 5.87 1.15
N GLU A 141 14.43 4.75 1.81
CA GLU A 141 15.68 4.51 2.52
C GLU A 141 16.73 3.88 1.58
N ASP A 142 18.02 4.11 1.87
CA ASP A 142 19.11 3.67 0.99
C ASP A 142 19.26 2.14 0.95
N ASP A 143 18.97 1.45 2.05
CA ASP A 143 19.12 0.01 2.25
C ASP A 143 17.87 -0.81 1.87
N GLU A 144 16.79 -0.16 1.44
CA GLU A 144 15.61 -0.84 0.91
C GLU A 144 15.71 -1.08 -0.61
N ASP A 145 15.61 -2.32 -1.04
CA ASP A 145 15.60 -2.66 -2.47
C ASP A 145 14.25 -2.34 -3.15
N GLU A 146 13.18 -2.24 -2.36
CA GLU A 146 11.82 -2.01 -2.84
C GLU A 146 11.33 -0.60 -2.51
N VAL A 147 10.49 -0.02 -3.37
CA VAL A 147 9.81 1.25 -3.11
C VAL A 147 8.31 1.04 -3.29
N GLU A 148 7.57 1.12 -2.19
CA GLU A 148 6.11 1.11 -2.26
C GLU A 148 5.62 2.42 -2.87
N LEU A 149 4.94 2.33 -4.01
CA LEU A 149 4.34 3.46 -4.69
C LEU A 149 2.87 3.59 -4.32
N ALA A 150 2.42 4.84 -4.24
CA ALA A 150 1.01 5.17 -4.10
C ALA A 150 0.61 6.19 -5.18
N VAL A 151 -0.69 6.25 -5.47
CA VAL A 151 -1.28 7.13 -6.48
C VAL A 151 -2.56 7.74 -5.96
N GLU A 152 -2.73 9.04 -6.15
CA GLU A 152 -4.01 9.70 -6.02
C GLU A 152 -4.39 10.46 -7.29
N THR A 153 -5.67 10.37 -7.66
CA THR A 153 -6.29 11.22 -8.68
C THR A 153 -7.52 11.90 -8.10
N ILE A 154 -7.52 13.23 -8.13
CA ILE A 154 -8.65 14.06 -7.68
C ILE A 154 -9.92 13.63 -8.40
N ARG A 155 -11.01 13.50 -7.65
CA ARG A 155 -12.29 12.90 -8.10
C ARG A 155 -12.78 13.40 -9.47
N ARG A 156 -12.69 14.70 -9.73
CA ARG A 156 -13.16 15.32 -11.00
C ARG A 156 -12.29 15.01 -12.23
N TYR A 157 -11.09 14.49 -12.02
CA TYR A 157 -10.15 14.11 -13.08
C TYR A 157 -10.01 12.59 -13.28
N ARG A 158 -10.75 11.77 -12.51
CA ARG A 158 -10.77 10.31 -12.64
C ARG A 158 -11.30 9.85 -14.01
N GLY A 159 -10.92 8.63 -14.41
CA GLY A 159 -11.33 8.03 -15.68
C GLY A 159 -10.64 8.59 -16.93
N ARG A 160 -9.56 9.37 -16.76
CA ARG A 160 -8.82 10.02 -17.85
C ARG A 160 -7.44 9.41 -18.13
N GLY A 161 -7.10 8.32 -17.45
CA GLY A 161 -5.77 7.70 -17.53
C GLY A 161 -4.67 8.39 -16.72
N TYR A 162 -4.99 9.44 -15.96
CA TYR A 162 -3.97 10.22 -15.23
C TYR A 162 -3.23 9.42 -14.16
N GLY A 163 -3.94 8.60 -13.37
CA GLY A 163 -3.31 7.74 -12.37
C GLY A 163 -2.29 6.77 -12.98
N LYS A 164 -2.65 6.14 -14.11
CA LYS A 164 -1.72 5.30 -14.88
C LYS A 164 -0.49 6.09 -15.31
N ALA A 165 -0.69 7.28 -15.88
CA ALA A 165 0.41 8.09 -16.40
C ALA A 165 1.43 8.46 -15.32
N VAL A 166 0.97 9.00 -14.18
CA VAL A 166 1.88 9.36 -13.07
C VAL A 166 2.54 8.14 -12.44
N LEU A 167 1.85 6.99 -12.37
CA LEU A 167 2.42 5.75 -11.87
C LEU A 167 3.51 5.21 -12.80
N CYS A 168 3.28 5.23 -14.12
CA CYS A 168 4.28 4.81 -15.10
C CYS A 168 5.56 5.66 -15.02
N ASP A 169 5.43 6.97 -14.85
CA ASP A 169 6.59 7.86 -14.66
C ASP A 169 7.34 7.55 -13.36
N MET A 170 6.60 7.35 -12.24
CA MET A 170 7.21 6.94 -10.97
C MET A 170 7.93 5.61 -11.05
N VAL A 171 7.37 4.61 -11.75
CA VAL A 171 8.04 3.32 -11.97
C VAL A 171 9.40 3.52 -12.65
N LYS A 172 9.46 4.35 -13.69
CA LYS A 172 10.74 4.66 -14.37
C LYS A 172 11.74 5.29 -13.40
N LYS A 173 11.28 6.22 -12.55
CA LYS A 173 12.13 6.85 -11.52
C LYS A 173 12.69 5.84 -10.53
N VAL A 174 11.86 4.93 -10.01
CA VAL A 174 12.30 3.87 -9.08
C VAL A 174 13.35 2.97 -9.73
N PHE A 175 13.13 2.51 -10.97
CA PHE A 175 14.12 1.71 -11.69
C PHE A 175 15.42 2.47 -11.99
N MET A 176 15.35 3.78 -12.30
CA MET A 176 16.55 4.61 -12.47
C MET A 176 17.38 4.75 -11.19
N MET A 177 16.75 4.58 -10.02
CA MET A 177 17.43 4.52 -8.72
C MET A 177 18.03 3.14 -8.42
N GLY A 178 17.81 2.14 -9.29
CA GLY A 178 18.25 0.75 -9.06
C GLY A 178 17.39 -0.02 -8.06
N LYS A 179 16.16 0.44 -7.79
CA LYS A 179 15.20 -0.18 -6.87
C LYS A 179 14.02 -0.79 -7.62
N TYR A 180 13.19 -1.56 -6.94
CA TYR A 180 12.02 -2.25 -7.49
C TYR A 180 10.70 -1.62 -6.98
N PRO A 181 9.77 -1.26 -7.88
CA PRO A 181 8.51 -0.69 -7.45
C PRO A 181 7.53 -1.78 -6.96
N THR A 182 6.93 -1.54 -5.80
CA THR A 182 5.81 -2.33 -5.27
C THR A 182 4.57 -1.45 -5.11
N TYR A 183 3.41 -2.07 -4.98
CA TYR A 183 2.14 -1.35 -4.81
C TYR A 183 1.19 -2.19 -3.97
N ARG A 184 0.65 -1.60 -2.89
CA ARG A 184 -0.35 -2.24 -2.03
C ARG A 184 -1.71 -1.61 -2.28
N VAL A 185 -2.73 -2.45 -2.47
CA VAL A 185 -4.09 -1.98 -2.76
C VAL A 185 -5.13 -2.82 -2.05
N SER A 186 -6.10 -2.16 -1.43
CA SER A 186 -7.28 -2.85 -0.87
C SER A 186 -7.94 -3.73 -1.93
N CYS A 187 -8.30 -4.96 -1.55
CA CYS A 187 -8.99 -5.92 -2.42
C CYS A 187 -10.34 -5.39 -2.97
N PHE A 188 -10.92 -4.36 -2.35
CA PHE A 188 -12.16 -3.72 -2.80
C PHE A 188 -11.94 -2.51 -3.70
N ASN A 189 -10.71 -2.02 -3.86
CA ASN A 189 -10.43 -0.84 -4.68
C ASN A 189 -10.14 -1.23 -6.14
N GLU A 190 -11.20 -1.58 -6.85
CA GLU A 190 -11.10 -2.01 -8.26
C GLU A 190 -10.46 -0.95 -9.18
N ALA A 191 -10.61 0.33 -8.86
CA ALA A 191 -10.04 1.40 -9.68
C ALA A 191 -8.51 1.42 -9.60
N SER A 192 -7.96 1.29 -8.40
CA SER A 192 -6.51 1.18 -8.20
C SER A 192 -5.98 -0.15 -8.73
N ILE A 193 -6.69 -1.26 -8.53
CA ILE A 193 -6.34 -2.58 -9.11
C ILE A 193 -6.20 -2.49 -10.64
N ARG A 194 -7.22 -1.94 -11.33
CA ARG A 194 -7.15 -1.74 -12.78
C ARG A 194 -6.01 -0.82 -13.19
N THR A 195 -5.73 0.21 -12.39
CA THR A 195 -4.66 1.16 -12.68
C THR A 195 -3.30 0.46 -12.62
N VAL A 196 -3.00 -0.23 -11.52
CA VAL A 196 -1.70 -0.91 -11.31
C VAL A 196 -1.48 -2.03 -12.33
N GLU A 197 -2.51 -2.84 -12.62
CA GLU A 197 -2.45 -3.89 -13.65
C GLU A 197 -2.25 -3.30 -15.05
N SER A 198 -2.89 -2.17 -15.36
CA SER A 198 -2.73 -1.49 -16.66
C SER A 198 -1.34 -0.86 -16.88
N CYS A 199 -0.57 -0.69 -15.80
CA CYS A 199 0.84 -0.29 -15.85
C CYS A 199 1.77 -1.48 -16.10
N GLY A 200 1.29 -2.73 -15.94
CA GLY A 200 2.08 -3.94 -16.19
C GLY A 200 2.43 -4.75 -14.95
N PHE A 201 2.24 -4.20 -13.74
CA PHE A 201 2.50 -4.88 -12.47
C PHE A 201 1.80 -6.24 -12.39
N LYS A 202 2.43 -7.17 -11.66
CA LYS A 202 1.88 -8.51 -11.39
C LYS A 202 1.49 -8.65 -9.92
N PRO A 203 0.39 -9.35 -9.62
CA PRO A 203 0.08 -9.71 -8.25
C PRO A 203 1.11 -10.72 -7.74
N VAL A 204 1.75 -10.40 -6.62
CA VAL A 204 2.78 -11.25 -5.99
C VAL A 204 2.35 -11.79 -4.63
N GLY A 205 1.38 -11.13 -3.98
CA GLY A 205 0.93 -11.56 -2.67
C GLY A 205 -0.33 -10.91 -2.15
N LYS A 206 -0.66 -11.26 -0.91
CA LYS A 206 -1.77 -10.72 -0.13
C LYS A 206 -1.30 -10.46 1.28
N GLU A 207 -1.81 -9.40 1.90
CA GLU A 207 -1.49 -9.03 3.27
C GLU A 207 -2.74 -8.61 4.02
N TYR A 208 -2.86 -9.05 5.27
CA TYR A 208 -3.93 -8.65 6.17
C TYR A 208 -3.34 -8.18 7.48
N TYR A 209 -3.53 -6.90 7.77
CA TYR A 209 -3.09 -6.27 9.01
C TYR A 209 -4.28 -6.16 9.95
N ILE A 210 -4.09 -6.63 11.18
CA ILE A 210 -5.07 -6.46 12.24
C ILE A 210 -4.61 -5.31 13.10
N ASN A 211 -4.93 -4.11 12.67
CA ASN A 211 -4.59 -2.88 13.38
C ASN A 211 -5.68 -2.50 14.40
N PHE A 212 -5.24 -1.91 15.51
CA PHE A 212 -6.09 -1.26 16.49
C PHE A 212 -5.48 0.08 16.88
N TYR A 213 -6.33 1.02 17.25
CA TYR A 213 -5.96 2.35 17.73
C TYR A 213 -6.32 2.47 19.19
N LYS A 214 -5.50 3.20 19.95
CA LYS A 214 -5.75 3.42 21.37
C LYS A 214 -7.10 4.11 21.56
N GLU A 215 -7.88 3.65 22.54
CA GLU A 215 -9.11 4.37 22.92
C GLU A 215 -8.73 5.76 23.44
N GLU A 216 -9.22 6.80 22.78
CA GLU A 216 -9.19 8.15 23.34
C GLU A 216 -10.19 8.20 24.51
N GLU A 217 -9.71 8.62 25.70
CA GLU A 217 -10.54 8.79 26.91
C GLU A 217 -11.55 9.94 26.80
#